data_AF-A0A453BH85-F1
#
_entry.id   AF-A0A453BH85-F1
#
_cell.length_a   1.000
_cell.length_b   1.000
_cell.length_c   1.000
_cell.angle_alpha   90.00
_cell.angle_beta   90.00
_cell.angle_gamma   90.00
#
_symmetry.space_group_name_H-M   'P 1'
#
loop_
_entity.id
_entity.type
_entity.pdbx_description
1 polymer ?
#
loop_
_entity_poly.entity_id
_entity_poly.type
_entity_poly.pdbx_seq_one_letter_code
_entity_poly.pdbx_strand_id
1 'polypeptide(L)'
;ADDTDIIIWTNPLLVLRQAIRRVTPNIGVKTRRNKKGSTRKVPIEIGSKQGRALAIHWLLEASQKRPGRNMAFKLSSELVDAAKGEEMLSKMPF
;
A
#
# COMPACT_ATOMS: atom_id res chain seq x y z
N ALA A 1 -2.87 -5.80 26.28
CA ALA A 1 -3.37 -6.94 25.49
C ALA A 1 -3.41 -6.43 24.07
N ASP A 2 -2.38 -6.75 23.32
CA ASP A 2 -2.01 -6.00 22.12
C ASP A 2 -3.02 -6.30 21.00
N ASP A 3 -3.49 -5.25 20.30
CA ASP A 3 -4.40 -5.36 19.15
C ASP A 3 -3.86 -6.29 18.04
N THR A 4 -2.58 -6.64 18.11
CA THR A 4 -1.92 -7.67 17.30
C THR A 4 -2.60 -9.03 17.42
N ASP A 5 -3.00 -9.44 18.62
CA ASP A 5 -3.52 -10.78 18.86
C ASP A 5 -4.89 -10.94 18.21
N ILE A 6 -5.74 -9.91 18.28
CA ILE A 6 -7.05 -9.92 17.62
C ILE A 6 -6.91 -10.14 16.11
N ILE A 7 -5.91 -9.53 15.47
CA ILE A 7 -5.68 -9.65 14.02
C ILE A 7 -5.10 -11.03 13.66
N ILE A 8 -4.25 -11.62 14.50
CA ILE A 8 -3.61 -12.93 14.24
C ILE A 8 -4.62 -14.08 14.39
N TRP A 9 -5.60 -13.98 15.29
CA TRP A 9 -6.71 -14.94 15.41
C TRP A 9 -7.86 -14.70 14.41
N THR A 10 -7.78 -13.62 13.62
CA THR A 10 -8.78 -13.29 12.60
C THR A 10 -8.47 -14.02 11.29
N ASN A 11 -9.52 -14.36 10.52
CA ASN A 11 -9.39 -14.99 9.20
C ASN A 11 -8.36 -14.23 8.32
N PRO A 12 -7.29 -14.89 7.84
CA PRO A 12 -6.20 -14.23 7.11
C PRO A 12 -6.67 -13.57 5.81
N LEU A 13 -7.77 -14.05 5.22
CA LEU A 13 -8.38 -13.42 4.05
C LEU A 13 -8.98 -12.04 4.37
N LEU A 14 -9.48 -11.83 5.58
CA LEU A 14 -9.99 -10.53 6.00
C LEU A 14 -8.85 -9.54 6.19
N VAL A 15 -7.76 -9.96 6.82
CA VAL A 15 -6.54 -9.14 6.99
C VAL A 15 -5.99 -8.73 5.63
N LEU A 16 -5.87 -9.67 4.69
CA LEU A 16 -5.43 -9.40 3.33
C LEU A 16 -6.34 -8.38 2.61
N ARG A 17 -7.66 -8.59 2.64
CA ARG A 17 -8.62 -7.69 2.00
C ARG A 17 -8.57 -6.29 2.62
N GLN A 18 -8.44 -6.20 3.94
CA GLN A 18 -8.34 -4.94 4.66
C GLN A 18 -7.05 -4.19 4.33
N ALA A 19 -5.91 -4.90 4.31
CA ALA A 19 -4.62 -4.34 3.90
C ALA A 19 -4.69 -3.78 2.48
N ILE A 20 -5.16 -4.58 1.50
CA ILE A 20 -5.30 -4.13 0.11
C ILE A 20 -6.22 -2.90 0.03
N ARG A 21 -7.36 -2.90 0.73
CA ARG A 21 -8.30 -1.77 0.72
C ARG A 21 -7.66 -0.49 1.23
N ARG A 22 -6.91 -0.55 2.33
CA ARG A 22 -6.23 0.62 2.92
C ARG A 22 -5.11 1.15 2.04
N VAL A 23 -4.43 0.24 1.34
CA VAL A 23 -3.29 0.57 0.48
C VAL A 23 -3.71 1.03 -0.91
N THR A 24 -4.95 0.74 -1.32
CA THR A 24 -5.46 1.11 -2.65
C THR A 24 -5.55 2.62 -2.80
N PRO A 25 -4.76 3.22 -3.72
CA PRO A 25 -4.88 4.63 -4.02
C PRO A 25 -6.08 4.88 -4.93
N ASN A 26 -6.86 5.90 -4.60
CA ASN A 26 -7.95 6.39 -5.45
C ASN A 26 -7.53 7.63 -6.26
N ILE A 27 -6.46 8.30 -5.84
CA ILE A 27 -5.91 9.50 -6.47
C ILE A 27 -4.42 9.28 -6.70
N GLY A 28 -3.95 9.61 -7.89
CA GLY A 28 -2.55 9.63 -8.27
C GLY A 28 -2.13 11.00 -8.74
N VAL A 29 -0.84 11.16 -9.01
CA VAL A 29 -0.28 12.40 -9.53
C VAL A 29 0.31 12.15 -10.90
N LYS A 30 -0.10 12.95 -11.89
CA LYS A 30 0.50 12.96 -13.23
C LYS A 30 1.21 14.27 -13.46
N THR A 31 2.46 14.21 -13.89
CA THR A 31 3.21 15.40 -14.31
C THR A 31 2.64 15.94 -15.62
N ARG A 32 2.32 17.23 -15.63
CA ARG A 32 1.84 17.96 -16.81
C ARG A 32 2.75 19.16 -17.05
N ARG A 33 3.12 19.37 -18.32
CA ARG A 33 3.88 20.55 -18.74
C ARG A 33 2.91 21.60 -19.25
N ASN A 34 2.98 22.82 -18.72
CA ASN A 34 2.12 23.91 -19.17
C ASN A 34 2.78 24.69 -20.32
N LYS A 35 1.98 25.52 -21.02
CA LYS A 35 2.43 26.35 -22.16
C LYS A 35 3.52 27.37 -21.79
N LYS A 36 3.71 27.67 -20.50
CA LYS A 36 4.78 28.54 -19.99
C LYS A 36 6.06 27.80 -19.57
N GLY A 37 6.18 26.50 -19.88
CA GLY A 37 7.40 25.72 -19.69
C GLY A 37 7.59 25.06 -18.32
N SER A 38 6.75 25.37 -17.33
CA SER A 38 6.82 24.76 -15.99
C SER A 38 6.09 23.40 -15.92
N THR A 39 6.67 22.46 -15.17
CA THR A 39 6.06 21.16 -14.88
C THR A 39 5.26 21.25 -13.59
N ARG A 40 4.01 20.78 -13.61
CA ARG A 40 3.13 20.74 -12.43
C ARG A 40 2.64 19.32 -12.18
N LYS A 41 2.51 18.96 -10.91
CA LYS A 41 1.86 17.73 -10.44
C LYS A 41 0.34 17.95 -10.48
N VAL A 42 -0.37 17.22 -11.32
CA VAL A 42 -1.84 17.32 -11.45
C VAL A 42 -2.45 16.04 -10.86
N PRO A 43 -3.40 16.15 -9.90
CA PRO A 43 -4.08 14.99 -9.37
C PRO A 43 -4.96 14.36 -10.46
N ILE A 44 -4.95 13.03 -10.52
CA ILE A 44 -5.78 12.24 -11.42
C ILE A 44 -6.48 11.16 -10.62
N GLU A 45 -7.73 10.86 -10.96
CA GLU A 45 -8.43 9.73 -10.39
C GLU A 45 -7.86 8.43 -10.96
N ILE A 46 -7.64 7.46 -10.08
CA ILE A 46 -7.16 6.13 -10.45
C ILE A 46 -8.36 5.18 -10.47
N GLY A 47 -8.55 4.47 -11.58
CA GLY A 47 -9.59 3.45 -11.68
C GLY A 47 -9.38 2.30 -10.69
N SER A 48 -10.45 1.73 -10.15
CA SER A 48 -10.41 0.71 -9.08
C SER A 48 -9.49 -0.49 -9.38
N LYS A 49 -9.48 -0.98 -10.63
CA LYS A 49 -8.58 -2.07 -11.06
C LYS A 49 -7.11 -1.66 -11.02
N GLN A 50 -6.80 -0.44 -11.45
CA GLN A 50 -5.43 0.10 -11.44
C GLN A 50 -4.96 0.37 -10.01
N GLY A 51 -5.82 0.94 -9.16
CA GLY A 51 -5.53 1.17 -7.75
C GLY A 51 -5.20 -0.14 -7.02
N ARG A 52 -5.98 -1.20 -7.24
CA ARG A 52 -5.68 -2.53 -6.66
C ARG A 52 -4.36 -3.11 -7.15
N ALA A 53 -4.05 -2.96 -8.44
CA ALA A 53 -2.78 -3.43 -8.98
C ALA A 53 -1.59 -2.68 -8.37
N LEU A 54 -1.69 -1.37 -8.23
CA LEU A 54 -0.69 -0.54 -7.54
C LEU A 54 -0.54 -0.96 -6.07
N ALA A 55 -1.65 -1.22 -5.39
CA ALA A 55 -1.61 -1.65 -4.00
C ALA A 55 -0.83 -2.95 -3.80
N ILE A 56 -1.10 -3.95 -4.64
CA ILE A 56 -0.40 -5.24 -4.61
C ILE A 56 1.09 -5.03 -4.92
N HIS A 57 1.41 -4.21 -5.92
CA HIS A 57 2.78 -3.91 -6.30
C HIS A 57 3.56 -3.27 -5.14
N TRP A 58 2.97 -2.26 -4.50
CA TRP A 58 3.59 -1.58 -3.36
C TRP A 58 3.75 -2.49 -2.15
N LEU A 59 2.78 -3.35 -1.85
CA LEU A 59 2.89 -4.34 -0.77
C LEU A 59 4.07 -5.28 -1.02
N LEU A 60 4.21 -5.77 -2.26
CA LEU A 60 5.30 -6.66 -2.63
C LEU A 60 6.66 -5.95 -2.54
N GLU A 61 6.75 -4.72 -3.05
CA GLU A 61 7.97 -3.92 -3.01
C GLU A 61 8.39 -3.58 -1.57
N ALA A 62 7.45 -3.19 -0.72
CA ALA A 62 7.68 -2.95 0.71
C ALA A 62 8.18 -4.22 1.42
N SER A 63 7.54 -5.35 1.14
CA SER A 63 7.91 -6.65 1.71
C SER A 63 9.32 -7.09 1.28
N GLN A 64 9.74 -6.76 0.06
CA GLN A 64 11.10 -7.05 -0.42
C GLN A 64 12.16 -6.21 0.28
N LYS A 65 11.87 -4.93 0.56
CA LYS A 65 12.77 -4.01 1.26
C LYS A 65 12.95 -4.33 2.75
N ARG A 66 12.02 -5.09 3.36
CA ARG A 66 12.10 -5.47 4.77
C ARG A 66 13.28 -6.41 5.03
N PRO A 67 14.06 -6.23 6.12
CA PRO A 67 15.08 -7.19 6.52
C PRO A 67 14.43 -8.51 6.94
N GLY A 68 15.03 -9.63 6.55
CA GLY A 68 14.52 -10.97 6.90
C GLY A 68 14.77 -12.01 5.80
N ARG A 69 14.90 -13.27 6.21
CA ARG A 69 15.35 -14.36 5.33
C ARG A 69 14.25 -14.94 4.44
N ASN A 70 13.02 -15.03 4.96
CA ASN A 70 11.91 -15.66 4.25
C ASN A 70 10.90 -14.59 3.77
N MET A 71 10.62 -14.60 2.47
CA MET A 71 9.66 -13.70 1.84
C MET A 71 8.25 -13.85 2.41
N ALA A 72 7.83 -15.08 2.76
CA ALA A 72 6.50 -15.32 3.33
C ALA A 72 6.30 -14.56 4.66
N PHE A 73 7.30 -14.59 5.55
CA PHE A 73 7.25 -13.88 6.83
C PHE A 73 7.30 -12.36 6.65
N LYS A 74 8.09 -11.88 5.68
CA LYS A 74 8.13 -10.44 5.37
C LYS A 74 6.78 -9.94 4.87
N LEU A 75 6.15 -10.69 3.96
CA LEU A 75 4.84 -10.36 3.42
C LEU A 75 3.74 -10.42 4.48
N SER A 76 3.72 -11.45 5.33
CA SER A 76 2.72 -11.55 6.40
C SER A 76 2.83 -10.38 7.37
N SER A 77 4.05 -9.96 7.69
CA SER A 77 4.29 -8.81 8.55
C SER A 77 3.79 -7.51 7.90
N GLU A 78 4.11 -7.27 6.63
CA GLU A 78 3.60 -6.10 5.90
C GLU A 78 2.07 -6.07 5.79
N LEU A 79 1.43 -7.23 5.59
CA LEU A 79 -0.03 -7.31 5.54
C LEU A 79 -0.68 -6.93 6.87
N VAL A 80 -0.11 -7.38 7.98
CA VAL A 80 -0.59 -7.02 9.32
C VAL A 80 -0.38 -5.52 9.57
N ASP A 81 0.79 -4.98 9.22
CA ASP A 81 1.13 -3.58 9.43
C ASP A 81 0.26 -2.66 8.55
N ALA A 82 0.03 -3.03 7.29
CA ALA A 82 -0.87 -2.34 6.37
C ALA A 82 -2.34 -2.40 6.84
N ALA A 83 -2.77 -3.53 7.42
CA ALA A 83 -4.11 -3.66 7.99
C ALA A 83 -4.30 -2.78 9.23
N LYS A 84 -3.23 -2.51 10.01
CA LYS A 84 -3.23 -1.58 11.15
C LYS A 84 -3.13 -0.12 10.73
N GLY A 85 -2.48 0.17 9.59
CA GLY A 85 -2.39 1.50 8.99
C GLY A 85 -1.21 2.35 9.47
N GLU A 86 -0.23 1.76 10.16
CA GLU A 86 0.83 2.51 10.84
C GLU A 86 2.04 2.86 9.96
N GLU A 87 2.38 2.03 8.97
CA GLU A 87 3.68 2.20 8.28
C GLU A 87 3.61 2.56 6.80
N MET A 88 2.58 2.12 6.08
CA MET A 88 2.64 2.13 4.61
C MET A 88 2.30 3.50 3.99
N LEU A 89 1.49 4.33 4.66
CA LEU A 89 1.09 5.66 4.15
C LEU A 89 2.28 6.63 4.03
N SER A 90 3.34 6.47 4.84
CA SER A 90 4.52 7.34 4.77
C SER A 90 5.49 6.99 3.64
N LYS A 91 5.44 5.75 3.13
CA LYS A 91 6.39 5.21 2.14
C LYS A 91 5.85 5.28 0.70
N MET A 92 4.62 5.74 0.50
CA MET A 92 4.01 5.83 -0.82
C MET A 92 4.43 7.10 -1.58
N PRO A 93 4.82 6.98 -2.85
CA PRO A 93 5.14 8.14 -3.67
C PRO A 93 3.84 8.83 -4.08
N PHE A 94 3.48 9.91 -3.37
CA PHE A 94 2.51 10.90 -3.84
C PHE A 94 3.22 12.05 -4.60
#